data_AF-A0A656Z357-F1
#
_entry.id   AF-A0A656Z357-F1
#
_cell.length_a   1.000
_cell.length_b   1.000
_cell.length_c   1.000
_cell.angle_alpha   90.00
_cell.angle_beta   90.00
_cell.angle_gamma   90.00
#
_symmetry.space_group_name_H-M   'P 1'
#
loop_
_entity.id
_entity.type
_entity.pdbx_description
1 polymer ?
#
loop_
_entity_poly.entity_id
_entity_poly.type
_entity_poly.pdbx_seq_one_letter_code
_entity_poly.pdbx_strand_id
1 'polypeptide(L)'
;KDPQRFKSRTDAKAYGPLGNPPAWLKDTPELKAKAAWKLFEKELPWLNQSHRTLVGMAANIQGRIMAGQEVGVQAMNLLRQMLGQMGATPADASKLRR
;
A
#
# COMPACT_ATOMS: atom_id res chain seq x y z
N LYS A 1 -3.68 25.11 18.33
CA LYS A 1 -3.24 23.79 17.84
C LYS A 1 -1.98 23.44 18.62
N ASP A 2 -2.06 22.52 19.59
CA ASP A 2 -1.01 22.26 20.59
C ASP A 2 0.17 21.45 20.04
N PRO A 3 1.37 22.05 19.86
CA PRO A 3 2.54 21.35 19.33
C PRO A 3 3.18 20.40 20.35
N GLN A 4 2.88 20.54 21.65
CA GLN A 4 3.42 19.68 22.70
C GLN A 4 2.87 18.25 22.68
N ARG A 5 1.72 18.00 22.06
CA ARG A 5 1.09 16.67 22.00
C ARG A 5 1.88 15.63 21.20
N PHE A 6 2.85 16.06 20.39
CA PHE A 6 3.67 15.19 19.54
C PHE A 6 5.14 15.10 19.99
N LYS A 7 5.55 15.85 21.02
CA LYS A 7 6.96 15.92 21.48
C LYS A 7 7.54 14.60 22.00
N SER A 8 6.68 13.66 22.38
CA SER A 8 7.07 12.36 22.94
C SER A 8 6.63 11.18 22.08
N ARG A 9 6.27 11.40 20.80
CA ARG A 9 6.17 10.28 19.86
C ARG A 9 7.59 9.80 19.62
N THR A 10 7.97 8.72 20.28
CA THR A 10 9.00 7.83 19.73
C THR A 10 8.50 7.42 18.36
N ASP A 11 9.16 7.90 17.31
CA ASP A 11 8.94 7.40 15.96
C ASP A 11 9.01 5.88 16.06
N ALA A 12 7.89 5.22 15.73
CA ALA A 12 7.83 3.77 15.78
C ALA A 12 9.01 3.27 14.95
N LYS A 13 9.95 2.55 15.59
CA LYS A 13 11.19 2.07 14.96
C LYS A 13 10.85 1.63 13.55
N ALA A 14 11.56 2.17 12.56
CA ALA A 14 11.37 1.82 11.16
C ALA A 14 11.32 0.30 11.06
N TYR A 15 10.10 -0.23 10.92
CA TYR A 15 9.89 -1.64 10.67
C TYR A 15 10.62 -1.92 9.35
N GLY A 16 11.22 -3.10 9.19
CA GLY A 16 12.10 -3.42 8.06
C GLY A 16 11.45 -3.17 6.68
N PRO A 17 12.17 -3.41 5.58
CA PRO A 17 11.61 -3.19 4.24
C PRO A 17 10.27 -3.90 4.05
N LEU A 18 9.43 -3.41 3.13
CA LEU A 18 8.14 -4.02 2.82
C LEU A 18 8.28 -5.53 2.61
N GLY A 19 9.30 -5.96 1.85
CA GLY A 19 9.75 -7.34 1.73
C GLY A 19 8.84 -8.21 0.86
N ASN A 20 9.12 -9.52 0.86
CA ASN A 20 8.38 -10.46 0.02
C ASN A 20 6.90 -10.55 0.38
N PRO A 21 6.01 -10.79 -0.61
CA PRO A 21 4.59 -11.00 -0.34
C PRO A 21 4.37 -12.08 0.73
N PRO A 22 3.40 -11.90 1.64
CA PRO A 22 3.12 -12.90 2.67
C PRO A 22 2.60 -14.20 2.04
N ALA A 23 2.86 -15.34 2.69
CA ALA A 23 2.56 -16.67 2.14
C ALA A 23 1.07 -16.89 1.83
N TRP A 24 0.17 -16.17 2.53
CA TRP A 24 -1.27 -16.20 2.30
C TRP A 24 -1.71 -15.44 1.05
N LEU A 25 -0.88 -14.55 0.49
CA LEU A 25 -1.17 -13.86 -0.76
C LEU A 25 -0.89 -14.83 -1.91
N LYS A 26 -1.96 -15.34 -2.52
CA LYS A 26 -1.90 -16.29 -3.64
C LYS A 26 -2.28 -15.60 -4.95
N ASP A 27 -1.67 -16.07 -6.03
CA ASP A 27 -2.12 -15.73 -7.37
C ASP A 27 -3.07 -16.83 -7.86
N THR A 28 -4.04 -16.43 -8.69
CA THR A 28 -4.90 -17.32 -9.50
C THR A 28 -4.97 -16.73 -10.91
N PRO A 29 -5.55 -17.43 -11.91
CA PRO A 29 -5.75 -16.86 -13.24
C PRO A 29 -6.53 -15.52 -13.21
N GLU A 30 -7.44 -15.35 -12.27
CA GLU A 30 -8.29 -14.17 -12.06
C GLU A 30 -7.69 -13.15 -11.07
N LEU A 31 -6.54 -13.45 -10.47
CA LEU A 31 -5.94 -12.64 -9.41
C LEU A 31 -4.41 -12.63 -9.49
N LYS A 32 -3.84 -11.50 -9.91
CA LYS A 32 -2.37 -11.29 -9.96
C LYS A 32 -1.84 -10.52 -8.74
N ALA A 33 -2.18 -10.98 -7.53
CA ALA A 33 -1.91 -10.27 -6.29
C ALA A 33 -0.41 -10.09 -5.98
N LYS A 34 0.44 -11.09 -6.21
CA LYS A 34 1.89 -10.94 -5.95
C LYS A 34 2.54 -9.97 -6.94
N ALA A 35 2.08 -9.96 -8.19
CA ALA A 35 2.54 -8.99 -9.18
C ALA A 35 2.14 -7.56 -8.76
N ALA A 36 0.90 -7.38 -8.27
CA ALA A 36 0.46 -6.11 -7.71
C ALA A 36 1.26 -5.68 -6.47
N TRP A 37 1.62 -6.62 -5.57
CA TRP A 37 2.51 -6.34 -4.45
C TRP A 37 3.86 -5.79 -4.92
N LYS A 38 4.48 -6.47 -5.89
CA LYS A 38 5.77 -6.05 -6.44
C LYS A 38 5.70 -4.72 -7.19
N LEU A 39 4.56 -4.42 -7.81
CA LEU A 39 4.30 -3.09 -8.35
C LEU A 39 4.30 -2.03 -7.25
N PHE A 40 3.58 -2.25 -6.14
CA PHE A 40 3.58 -1.29 -5.03
C PHE A 40 4.95 -1.14 -4.38
N GLU A 41 5.71 -2.23 -4.19
CA GLU A 41 7.08 -2.18 -3.67
C GLU A 41 8.00 -1.31 -4.56
N LYS A 42 7.83 -1.41 -5.89
CA LYS A 42 8.62 -0.66 -6.86
C LYS A 42 8.23 0.83 -6.92
N GLU A 43 6.93 1.11 -6.98
CA GLU A 43 6.41 2.47 -7.21
C GLU A 43 6.34 3.31 -5.92
N LEU A 44 6.30 2.65 -4.76
CA LEU A 44 6.16 3.29 -3.44
C LEU A 44 7.34 2.89 -2.53
N PRO A 45 8.57 3.38 -2.79
CA PRO A 45 9.79 2.91 -2.10
C PRO A 45 9.85 3.25 -0.61
N TRP A 46 8.96 4.10 -0.10
CA TRP A 46 8.84 4.43 1.33
C TRP A 46 8.04 3.40 2.13
N LEU A 47 7.41 2.43 1.48
CA LEU A 47 6.66 1.37 2.16
C LEU A 47 7.60 0.47 2.97
N ASN A 48 7.13 0.10 4.15
CA ASN A 48 7.88 -0.72 5.08
C ASN A 48 6.97 -1.80 5.69
N GLN A 49 7.49 -2.59 6.62
CA GLN A 49 6.79 -3.72 7.20
C GLN A 49 5.45 -3.35 7.87
N SER A 50 5.27 -2.13 8.39
CA SER A 50 3.97 -1.72 8.97
C SER A 50 2.86 -1.61 7.92
N HIS A 51 3.22 -1.43 6.66
CA HIS A 51 2.28 -1.27 5.55
C HIS A 51 1.84 -2.63 4.96
N ARG A 52 2.49 -3.74 5.33
CA ARG A 52 2.30 -5.05 4.69
C ARG A 52 0.84 -5.51 4.63
N THR A 53 0.07 -5.30 5.69
CA THR A 53 -1.36 -5.68 5.72
C THR A 53 -2.15 -4.88 4.69
N LEU A 54 -1.93 -3.56 4.66
CA LEU A 54 -2.62 -2.64 3.74
C LEU A 54 -2.22 -2.90 2.28
N VAL A 55 -0.93 -3.14 2.03
CA VAL A 55 -0.41 -3.53 0.71
C VAL A 55 -1.03 -4.86 0.27
N GLY A 56 -1.16 -5.85 1.15
CA GLY A 56 -1.79 -7.12 0.82
C GLY A 56 -3.26 -6.98 0.41
N MET A 57 -4.01 -6.11 1.10
CA MET A 57 -5.39 -5.80 0.73
C MET A 57 -5.48 -5.05 -0.61
N ALA A 58 -4.65 -4.02 -0.80
CA ALA A 58 -4.58 -3.27 -2.05
C ALA A 58 -4.16 -4.17 -3.24
N ALA A 59 -3.21 -5.08 -3.01
CA ALA A 59 -2.73 -6.03 -4.00
C ALA A 59 -3.81 -7.00 -4.47
N ASN A 60 -4.80 -7.33 -3.63
CA ASN A 60 -5.94 -8.14 -4.06
C ASN A 60 -6.82 -7.41 -5.07
N ILE A 61 -7.09 -6.13 -4.85
CA ILE A 61 -7.93 -5.33 -5.76
C ILE A 61 -7.16 -5.01 -7.05
N GLN A 62 -5.93 -4.52 -6.92
CA GLN A 62 -5.06 -4.22 -8.06
C GLN A 62 -4.77 -5.48 -8.88
N GLY A 63 -4.58 -6.64 -8.24
CA GLY A 63 -4.34 -7.91 -8.90
C GLY A 63 -5.52 -8.37 -9.77
N ARG A 64 -6.76 -8.07 -9.37
CA ARG A 64 -7.96 -8.32 -10.20
C ARG A 64 -7.97 -7.43 -11.44
N ILE A 65 -7.65 -6.15 -11.28
CA ILE A 65 -7.53 -5.20 -12.41
C ILE A 65 -6.46 -5.72 -13.41
N MET A 66 -5.30 -6.14 -12.91
CA MET A 66 -4.22 -6.70 -13.74
C MET A 66 -4.59 -8.03 -14.43
N ALA A 67 -5.56 -8.76 -13.88
CA ALA A 67 -6.11 -9.98 -14.48
C ALA A 67 -7.23 -9.70 -15.50
N GLY A 68 -7.57 -8.42 -15.76
CA GLY A 68 -8.62 -8.04 -16.69
C GLY A 68 -10.03 -8.28 -16.15
N GLN A 69 -10.17 -8.49 -14.83
CA GLN A 69 -11.47 -8.64 -14.20
C GLN A 69 -12.22 -7.31 -14.18
N GLU A 70 -13.54 -7.36 -14.26
CA GLU A 70 -14.37 -6.20 -13.97
C GLU A 70 -14.32 -5.91 -12.46
N VAL A 71 -13.86 -4.70 -12.12
CA VAL A 71 -13.73 -4.24 -10.75
C VAL A 71 -14.69 -3.08 -10.53
N GLY A 72 -15.76 -3.33 -9.78
CA GLY A 72 -16.79 -2.33 -9.52
C GLY A 72 -16.28 -1.12 -8.74
N VAL A 73 -17.04 -0.03 -8.83
CA VAL A 73 -16.74 1.28 -8.24
C VAL A 73 -16.41 1.22 -6.74
N GLN A 74 -17.09 0.36 -5.98
CA GLN A 74 -16.84 0.21 -4.54
C GLN A 74 -15.41 -0.28 -4.25
N ALA A 75 -14.93 -1.29 -5.00
CA ALA A 75 -13.59 -1.81 -4.84
C ALA A 75 -12.53 -0.80 -5.33
N MET A 76 -12.80 -0.07 -6.40
CA MET A 76 -11.91 1.00 -6.87
C MET A 76 -11.80 2.15 -5.86
N ASN A 77 -12.91 2.55 -5.22
CA ASN A 77 -12.92 3.55 -4.17
C ASN A 77 -12.16 3.09 -2.92
N LEU A 78 -12.29 1.82 -2.54
CA LEU A 78 -11.51 1.24 -1.46
C LEU A 78 -10.01 1.24 -1.80
N LEU A 79 -9.63 0.86 -3.02
CA LEU A 79 -8.24 0.93 -3.49
C LEU A 79 -7.68 2.35 -3.40
N ARG A 80 -8.42 3.36 -3.88
CA ARG A 80 -8.03 4.77 -3.76
C ARG A 80 -7.81 5.20 -2.30
N GLN A 81 -8.66 4.74 -1.37
CA GLN A 81 -8.51 5.05 0.05
C GLN A 81 -7.27 4.40 0.66
N MET A 82 -7.00 3.12 0.35
CA MET A 82 -5.80 2.43 0.81
C MET A 82 -4.52 3.07 0.27
N LEU A 83 -4.51 3.49 -1.00
CA LEU A 83 -3.40 4.26 -1.59
C LEU A 83 -3.20 5.59 -0.85
N GLY A 84 -4.28 6.29 -0.50
CA GLY A 84 -4.24 7.48 0.36
C GLY A 84 -3.57 7.24 1.71
N GLN A 85 -3.94 6.16 2.39
CA GLN A 85 -3.37 5.79 3.69
C GLN A 85 -1.90 5.38 3.59
N MET A 86 -1.46 4.89 2.44
CA MET A 86 -0.05 4.56 2.14
C MET A 86 0.78 5.77 1.70
N GLY A 87 0.19 6.97 1.61
CA GLY A 87 0.88 8.15 1.09
C GLY A 87 1.17 8.08 -0.41
N ALA A 88 0.43 7.25 -1.16
CA ALA A 88 0.59 7.04 -2.60
C ALA A 88 -0.22 8.04 -3.44
N THR A 89 -0.50 9.23 -2.92
CA THR A 89 -1.22 10.27 -3.67
C THR A 89 -0.24 11.30 -4.24
N PRO A 90 -0.57 11.97 -5.37
CA PRO A 90 0.27 13.04 -5.91
C PRO A 90 0.58 14.15 -4.90
N ALA A 91 -0.35 14.43 -3.99
CA ALA A 91 -0.15 15.41 -2.92
C ALA A 91 0.90 14.94 -1.89
N ASP A 92 1.02 13.63 -1.66
CA ASP A 92 2.00 13.05 -0.74
C ASP A 92 3.36 12.82 -1.39
N ALA A 93 3.40 12.52 -2.69
CA ALA A 93 4.64 12.47 -3.47
C ALA A 93 5.43 13.80 -3.41
N SER A 94 4.73 14.94 -3.29
CA SER A 94 5.35 16.26 -3.11
C SER A 94 6.02 16.47 -1.75
N LYS A 95 5.62 15.71 -0.72
CA LYS A 95 6.16 15.81 0.65
C LYS A 95 7.39 14.95 0.87
N LEU A 96 7.60 13.95 0.01
CA LEU A 96 8.72 13.00 0.07
C LEU A 96 10.00 13.53 -0.61
N ARG A 97 9.95 14.66 -1.33
CA ARG A 97 11.11 15.30 -2.00
C ARG A 97 11.78 16.40 -1.17
N ARG A 98 11.71 16.39 0.17
CA ARG A 98 12.40 17.36 1.03
C ARG A 98 13.39 16.67 1.97
#